data_AF-A0AAQ3L7F8-F1
#
_entry.id   AF-A0AAQ3L7F8-F1
#
_cell.length_a   1.000
_cell.length_b   1.000
_cell.length_c   1.000
_cell.angle_alpha   90.00
_cell.angle_beta   90.00
_cell.angle_gamma   90.00
#
_symmetry.space_group_name_H-M   'P 1'
#
loop_
_entity.id
_entity.type
_entity.pdbx_description
1 polymer ?
#
loop_
_entity_poly.entity_id
_entity_poly.type
_entity_poly.pdbx_seq_one_letter_code
_entity_poly.pdbx_strand_id
1 'polypeptide(L)'
;MADNRRRNHHHPAVDDVMKVLSSANRDLILVQRQLDQEFQRSYSDDVNPCKIVARIKKIQEDLVSLKENCRELLAEKQDLIDKARTVLVGQRQSLQMLLASSGLPSTSEADDMAFANLNQVIDEWTAQVRAKTGDERDTDEDINQMLFSALVQNN
;
A
#
# COMPACT_ATOMS: atom_id res chain seq x y z
N MET A 1 42.79 28.78 65.95
CA MET A 1 42.43 28.02 64.74
C MET A 1 41.09 28.52 64.25
N ALA A 2 41.07 29.39 63.24
CA ALA A 2 39.85 29.98 62.71
C ALA A 2 39.38 29.15 61.51
N ASP A 3 38.22 28.48 61.68
CA ASP A 3 37.50 27.74 60.65
C ASP A 3 36.88 28.75 59.66
N ASN A 4 37.55 28.98 58.54
CA ASN A 4 37.07 29.85 57.46
C ASN A 4 36.04 29.09 56.60
N ARG A 5 34.83 28.93 57.13
CA ARG A 5 33.69 28.44 56.35
C ARG A 5 33.35 29.47 55.28
N ARG A 6 33.76 29.18 54.05
CA ARG A 6 33.29 29.82 52.82
C ARG A 6 31.76 29.73 52.78
N ARG A 7 31.08 30.78 53.27
CA ARG A 7 29.64 30.95 53.07
C ARG A 7 29.45 31.32 51.61
N ASN A 8 28.98 30.36 50.81
CA ASN A 8 28.52 30.57 49.45
C ASN A 8 27.29 31.50 49.53
N HIS A 9 27.49 32.81 49.38
CA HIS A 9 26.41 33.79 49.32
C HIS A 9 25.88 33.81 47.89
N HIS A 10 24.90 32.95 47.62
CA HIS A 10 24.15 33.05 46.38
C HIS A 10 23.38 34.38 46.37
N HIS A 11 23.38 35.07 45.23
CA HIS A 11 22.65 36.32 45.04
C HIS A 11 21.14 36.02 45.05
N PRO A 12 20.27 36.83 45.67
CA PRO A 12 18.83 36.54 45.78
C PRO A 12 18.13 36.20 44.45
N ALA A 13 18.53 36.88 43.36
CA ALA A 13 18.04 36.56 42.01
C ALA A 13 18.41 35.13 41.54
N VAL A 14 19.53 34.58 41.98
CA VAL A 14 19.94 33.19 41.70
C VAL A 14 19.06 32.22 42.48
N ASP A 15 18.70 32.54 43.72
CA ASP A 15 17.79 31.72 44.53
C ASP A 15 16.37 31.73 43.95
N ASP A 16 15.89 32.89 43.48
CA ASP A 16 14.60 33.01 42.78
C ASP A 16 14.58 32.19 41.48
N VAL A 17 15.65 32.26 40.68
CA VAL A 17 15.81 31.43 39.48
C VAL A 17 15.82 29.94 39.84
N MET A 18 16.58 29.55 40.87
CA MET A 18 16.65 28.16 41.32
C MET A 18 15.28 27.65 41.80
N LYS A 19 14.50 28.50 42.48
CA LYS A 19 13.14 28.20 42.92
C LYS A 19 12.18 28.02 41.74
N VAL A 20 12.22 28.90 40.75
CA VAL A 20 11.40 28.79 39.54
C VAL A 20 11.77 27.53 38.76
N LEU A 21 13.06 27.26 38.55
CA LEU A 21 13.53 26.07 37.85
C LEU A 21 13.11 24.78 38.58
N SER A 22 13.20 24.78 39.91
CA SER A 22 12.75 23.66 40.75
C SER A 22 11.22 23.47 40.68
N SER A 23 10.46 24.56 40.59
CA SER A 23 9.02 24.49 40.37
C SER A 23 8.69 23.91 39.00
N ALA A 24 9.27 24.48 37.94
CA ALA A 24 9.08 24.02 36.57
C ALA A 24 9.46 22.54 36.41
N ASN A 25 10.53 22.09 37.05
CA ASN A 25 10.93 20.68 37.04
C ASN A 25 9.87 19.77 37.70
N ARG A 26 9.28 20.20 38.82
CA ARG A 26 8.17 19.45 39.46
C ARG A 26 6.93 19.42 38.57
N ASP A 27 6.60 20.53 37.94
CA ASP A 27 5.45 20.63 37.04
C ASP A 27 5.64 19.72 35.81
N LEU A 28 6.83 19.71 35.22
CA LEU A 28 7.19 18.81 34.11
C LEU A 28 7.08 17.33 34.49
N ILE A 29 7.53 16.95 35.69
CA ILE A 29 7.39 15.58 36.19
C ILE A 29 5.91 15.20 36.35
N LEU A 30 5.07 16.14 36.79
CA LEU A 30 3.62 15.91 36.94
C LEU A 30 2.97 15.72 35.57
N VAL A 31 3.30 16.57 34.60
CA VAL A 31 2.81 16.45 33.20
C VAL A 31 3.26 15.12 32.60
N GLN A 32 4.53 14.74 32.74
CA GLN A 32 5.04 13.46 32.24
C GLN A 32 4.22 12.28 32.80
N ARG A 33 4.00 12.27 34.12
CA ARG A 33 3.23 11.20 34.77
C ARG A 33 1.77 11.15 34.30
N GLN A 34 1.14 12.29 34.04
CA GLN A 34 -0.22 12.34 33.50
C GLN A 34 -0.27 11.78 32.07
N LEU A 35 0.67 12.18 31.21
CA LEU A 35 0.78 11.66 29.85
C LEU A 35 0.99 10.15 29.84
N ASP A 36 1.86 9.62 30.70
CA ASP A 36 2.09 8.18 30.80
C ASP A 36 0.81 7.42 31.23
N GLN A 37 0.04 7.97 32.17
CA GLN A 37 -1.23 7.38 32.60
C GLN A 37 -2.30 7.45 31.51
N GLU A 38 -2.42 8.57 30.81
CA GLU A 38 -3.36 8.73 29.70
C GLU A 38 -3.00 7.80 28.54
N PHE A 39 -1.71 7.63 28.25
CA PHE A 39 -1.23 6.72 27.23
C PHE A 39 -1.60 5.27 27.57
N GLN A 40 -1.33 4.82 28.81
CA GLN A 40 -1.70 3.47 29.27
C GLN A 40 -3.21 3.23 29.34
N ARG A 41 -4.01 4.27 29.61
CA ARG A 41 -5.48 4.17 29.58
C ARG A 41 -6.03 4.09 28.16
N SER A 42 -5.45 4.85 27.24
CA SER A 42 -5.91 4.95 25.85
C SER A 42 -5.47 3.75 25.01
N TYR A 43 -4.30 3.19 25.34
CA TYR A 43 -3.73 2.03 24.65
C TYR A 43 -3.49 0.92 25.67
N SER A 44 -4.24 -0.17 25.54
CA SER A 44 -3.98 -1.41 26.29
C SER A 44 -2.57 -1.94 26.02
N ASP A 45 -1.97 -2.66 26.97
CA ASP A 45 -0.60 -3.24 26.84
C ASP A 45 -0.38 -4.04 25.54
N ASP A 46 -1.45 -4.61 24.97
CA ASP A 46 -1.40 -5.41 23.75
C ASP A 46 -1.33 -4.57 22.45
N VAL A 47 -1.55 -3.25 22.52
CA VAL A 47 -1.68 -2.37 21.35
C VAL A 47 -0.66 -1.24 21.43
N ASN A 48 0.45 -1.39 20.72
CA ASN A 48 1.47 -0.35 20.60
C ASN A 48 1.26 0.49 19.32
N PRO A 49 0.91 1.79 19.43
CA PRO A 49 0.64 2.65 18.28
C PRO A 49 1.82 2.77 17.32
N CYS A 50 3.05 2.85 17.83
CA CYS A 50 4.25 2.93 16.99
C CYS A 50 4.43 1.65 16.15
N LYS A 51 4.14 0.47 16.72
CA LYS A 51 4.15 -0.79 15.97
C LYS A 51 3.06 -0.84 14.91
N ILE A 52 1.87 -0.31 15.20
CA ILE A 52 0.78 -0.23 14.21
C ILE A 52 1.19 0.67 13.05
N VAL A 53 1.70 1.87 13.32
CA VAL A 53 2.16 2.80 12.27
C VAL A 53 3.26 2.17 11.43
N ALA A 54 4.22 1.46 12.05
CA ALA A 54 5.27 0.76 11.31
C ALA A 54 4.69 -0.34 10.40
N ARG A 55 3.71 -1.12 10.88
CA ARG A 55 3.02 -2.14 10.07
C ARG A 55 2.23 -1.53 8.93
N ILE A 56 1.53 -0.42 9.15
CA ILE A 56 0.78 0.29 8.11
C ILE A 56 1.73 0.77 7.02
N LYS A 57 2.85 1.42 7.38
CA LYS A 57 3.86 1.87 6.40
C LYS A 57 4.39 0.71 5.57
N LYS A 58 4.73 -0.41 6.22
CA LYS A 58 5.17 -1.61 5.51
C LYS A 58 4.11 -2.13 4.54
N ILE A 59 2.85 -2.21 4.96
CA ILE A 59 1.75 -2.65 4.09
C ILE A 59 1.58 -1.70 2.88
N GLN A 60 1.72 -0.39 3.09
CA GLN A 60 1.66 0.59 2.01
C GLN A 60 2.80 0.39 0.99
N GLU A 61 4.02 0.16 1.46
CA GLU A 61 5.17 -0.16 0.61
C GLU A 61 4.97 -1.47 -0.16
N ASP A 62 4.55 -2.53 0.54
CA ASP A 62 4.30 -3.86 -0.03
C ASP A 62 3.17 -3.80 -1.08
N LEU A 63 2.12 -3.00 -0.87
CA LEU A 63 1.02 -2.80 -1.82
C LEU A 63 1.47 -2.17 -3.13
N VAL A 64 2.35 -1.17 -3.08
CA VAL A 64 2.89 -0.53 -4.29
C VAL A 64 3.68 -1.55 -5.11
N SER A 65 4.56 -2.32 -4.45
CA SER A 65 5.32 -3.38 -5.13
C SER A 65 4.41 -4.47 -5.69
N LEU A 66 3.40 -4.91 -4.95
CA LEU A 66 2.44 -5.91 -5.41
C LEU A 66 1.65 -5.43 -6.64
N LYS A 67 1.22 -4.16 -6.64
CA LYS A 67 0.50 -3.57 -7.77
C LYS A 67 1.36 -3.60 -9.04
N GLU A 68 2.64 -3.27 -8.92
CA GLU A 68 3.56 -3.30 -10.05
C GLU A 68 3.81 -4.73 -10.56
N ASN A 69 4.07 -5.68 -9.66
CA ASN A 69 4.21 -7.09 -10.02
C ASN A 69 2.96 -7.64 -10.73
N CYS A 70 1.76 -7.23 -10.29
CA CYS A 70 0.52 -7.61 -10.97
C CYS A 70 0.41 -7.01 -12.38
N ARG A 71 0.84 -5.75 -12.57
CA ARG A 71 0.85 -5.12 -13.90
C ARG A 71 1.81 -5.81 -14.85
N GLU A 72 3.03 -6.10 -14.39
CA GLU A 72 4.02 -6.85 -15.17
C GLU A 72 3.48 -8.23 -15.55
N LEU A 73 2.91 -8.97 -14.59
CA LEU A 73 2.31 -10.29 -14.86
C LEU A 73 1.18 -10.22 -15.89
N LEU A 74 0.33 -9.19 -15.83
CA LEU A 74 -0.74 -8.98 -16.81
C LEU A 74 -0.17 -8.67 -18.21
N ALA A 75 0.89 -7.87 -18.29
CA ALA A 75 1.57 -7.56 -19.54
C ALA A 75 2.20 -8.83 -20.16
N GLU A 76 2.92 -9.62 -19.37
CA GLU A 76 3.51 -10.90 -19.81
C GLU A 76 2.44 -11.90 -20.28
N LYS A 77 1.30 -11.99 -19.57
CA LYS A 77 0.18 -12.83 -20.00
C LYS A 77 -0.41 -12.35 -21.33
N GLN A 78 -0.53 -11.04 -21.53
CA GLN A 78 -1.04 -10.48 -22.79
C GLN A 78 -0.08 -10.78 -23.96
N ASP A 79 1.22 -10.61 -23.76
CA ASP A 79 2.23 -10.93 -24.77
C ASP A 79 2.22 -12.42 -25.13
N LEU A 80 2.07 -13.32 -24.15
CA LEU A 80 1.93 -14.76 -24.41
C LEU A 80 0.69 -15.08 -25.25
N ILE A 81 -0.44 -14.43 -24.97
CA ILE A 81 -1.68 -14.60 -25.72
C ILE A 81 -1.49 -14.10 -27.16
N ASP A 82 -0.88 -12.95 -27.35
CA ASP A 82 -0.64 -12.36 -28.68
C ASP A 82 0.31 -13.24 -29.52
N LYS A 83 1.36 -13.77 -28.90
CA LYS A 83 2.27 -14.74 -29.53
C LYS A 83 1.55 -16.03 -29.91
N ALA A 84 0.78 -16.62 -28.99
CA ALA A 84 0.03 -17.85 -29.24
C ALA A 84 -0.98 -17.65 -30.38
N ARG A 85 -1.70 -16.52 -30.39
CA ARG A 85 -2.66 -16.16 -31.44
C ARG A 85 -1.96 -16.03 -32.80
N THR A 86 -0.84 -15.32 -32.85
CA THR A 86 -0.07 -15.10 -34.10
C THR A 86 0.41 -16.44 -34.67
N VAL A 87 0.97 -17.31 -33.83
CA VAL A 87 1.43 -18.64 -34.25
C VAL A 87 0.27 -19.51 -34.74
N LEU A 88 -0.84 -19.58 -33.98
CA LEU A 88 -1.98 -20.42 -34.33
C LEU A 88 -2.67 -19.98 -35.61
N VAL A 89 -2.86 -18.67 -35.80
CA VAL A 89 -3.42 -18.11 -37.05
C VAL A 89 -2.51 -18.45 -38.23
N GLY A 90 -1.20 -18.25 -38.08
CA GLY A 90 -0.22 -18.54 -39.13
C GLY A 90 -0.15 -20.04 -39.48
N GLN A 91 -0.19 -20.92 -38.48
CA GLN A 91 -0.22 -22.37 -38.67
C GLN A 91 -1.51 -22.81 -39.38
N ARG A 92 -2.66 -22.29 -38.94
CA ARG A 92 -3.97 -22.60 -39.53
C ARG A 92 -4.03 -22.17 -41.00
N GLN A 93 -3.55 -20.97 -41.32
CA GLN A 93 -3.48 -20.48 -42.70
C GLN A 93 -2.55 -21.36 -43.57
N SER A 94 -1.39 -21.75 -43.05
CA SER A 94 -0.46 -22.64 -43.76
C SER A 94 -1.08 -24.01 -44.01
N LEU A 95 -1.80 -24.59 -43.04
CA LEU A 95 -2.49 -25.86 -43.20
C LEU A 95 -3.62 -25.77 -44.24
N GLN A 96 -4.42 -24.71 -44.22
CA GLN A 96 -5.47 -24.49 -45.20
C GLN A 96 -4.91 -24.38 -46.64
N MET A 97 -3.81 -23.66 -46.81
CA MET A 97 -3.08 -23.58 -48.09
C MET A 97 -2.60 -24.96 -48.56
N LEU A 98 -2.01 -25.75 -47.65
CA LEU A 98 -1.52 -27.09 -47.97
C LEU A 98 -2.66 -28.05 -48.37
N LEU A 99 -3.76 -28.05 -47.62
CA LEU A 99 -4.94 -28.86 -47.92
C LEU A 99 -5.53 -28.49 -49.28
N ALA A 100 -5.69 -27.19 -49.55
CA ALA A 100 -6.17 -26.69 -50.84
C ALA A 100 -5.26 -27.11 -52.00
N SER A 101 -3.94 -27.01 -51.82
CA SER A 101 -2.95 -27.42 -52.85
C SER A 101 -2.95 -28.93 -53.11
N SER A 102 -3.38 -29.73 -52.13
CA SER A 102 -3.43 -31.19 -52.20
C SER A 102 -4.82 -31.72 -52.64
N GLY A 103 -5.78 -30.84 -52.91
CA GLY A 103 -7.16 -31.21 -53.27
C GLY A 103 -7.95 -31.87 -52.14
N LEU A 104 -7.49 -31.74 -50.90
CA LEU A 104 -8.16 -32.26 -49.71
C LEU A 104 -9.19 -31.24 -49.19
N PRO A 105 -10.28 -31.71 -48.56
CA PRO A 105 -11.23 -30.82 -47.93
C PRO A 105 -10.57 -29.93 -46.88
N SER A 106 -11.11 -28.72 -46.72
CA SER A 106 -10.67 -27.75 -45.71
C SER A 106 -10.77 -28.31 -44.28
N THR A 107 -10.18 -27.61 -43.32
CA THR A 107 -10.14 -27.97 -41.89
C THR A 107 -11.48 -28.45 -41.34
N SER A 108 -11.45 -29.37 -40.37
CA SER A 108 -12.66 -29.99 -39.80
C SER A 108 -13.53 -28.97 -39.06
N GLU A 109 -14.84 -29.17 -39.05
CA GLU A 109 -15.79 -28.35 -38.28
C GLU A 109 -15.44 -28.32 -36.78
N ALA A 110 -14.84 -29.41 -36.26
CA ALA A 110 -14.34 -29.48 -34.89
C ALA A 110 -13.15 -28.53 -34.65
N ASP A 111 -12.25 -28.38 -35.63
CA ASP A 111 -11.09 -27.48 -35.54
C ASP A 111 -11.54 -26.02 -35.56
N ASP A 112 -12.57 -25.72 -36.34
CA ASP A 112 -13.16 -24.40 -36.47
C ASP A 112 -13.88 -24.00 -35.17
N MET A 113 -14.60 -24.93 -34.56
CA MET A 113 -15.23 -24.74 -33.25
C MET A 113 -14.19 -24.52 -32.14
N ALA A 114 -13.09 -25.29 -32.14
CA ALA A 114 -12.00 -25.12 -31.18
C ALA A 114 -11.32 -23.74 -31.33
N PHE A 115 -11.10 -23.29 -32.56
CA PHE A 115 -10.53 -21.96 -32.83
C PHE A 115 -11.48 -20.83 -32.43
N ALA A 116 -12.79 -20.98 -32.67
CA ALA A 116 -13.80 -20.02 -32.22
C ALA A 116 -13.83 -19.91 -30.69
N ASN A 117 -13.79 -21.05 -29.98
CA ASN A 117 -13.74 -21.09 -28.52
C ASN A 117 -12.50 -20.35 -27.97
N LEU A 118 -11.31 -20.59 -28.56
CA LEU A 118 -10.10 -19.87 -28.16
C LEU A 118 -10.26 -18.35 -28.30
N ASN A 119 -10.81 -17.86 -29.41
CA ASN A 119 -11.03 -16.42 -29.59
C ASN A 119 -12.02 -15.87 -28.54
N GLN A 120 -13.09 -16.60 -28.24
CA GLN A 120 -14.04 -16.21 -27.20
C GLN A 120 -13.36 -16.08 -25.83
N VAL A 121 -12.51 -17.03 -25.44
CA VAL A 121 -11.76 -16.99 -24.17
C VAL A 121 -10.80 -15.79 -24.13
N ILE A 122 -10.14 -15.48 -25.25
CA ILE A 122 -9.25 -14.32 -25.37
C ILE A 122 -10.02 -13.01 -25.25
N ASP A 123 -11.18 -12.91 -25.90
CA ASP A 123 -12.03 -11.72 -25.86
C ASP A 123 -12.60 -11.49 -24.47
N GLU A 124 -13.06 -12.55 -23.80
CA GLU A 124 -13.51 -12.49 -22.41
C GLU A 124 -12.38 -12.02 -21.48
N TRP A 125 -11.17 -12.57 -21.65
CA TRP A 125 -10.02 -12.13 -20.87
C TRP A 125 -9.73 -10.64 -21.10
N THR A 126 -9.72 -10.20 -22.35
CA THR A 126 -9.47 -8.79 -22.71
C THR A 126 -10.51 -7.86 -22.10
N ALA A 127 -11.77 -8.27 -22.05
CA ALA A 127 -12.84 -7.51 -21.40
C ALA A 127 -12.63 -7.41 -19.88
N GLN A 128 -12.24 -8.50 -19.21
CA GLN A 128 -11.97 -8.51 -17.77
C GLN A 128 -10.79 -7.61 -17.38
N VAL A 129 -9.72 -7.58 -18.17
CA VAL A 129 -8.58 -6.67 -17.93
C VAL A 129 -9.03 -5.22 -18.02
N ARG A 130 -9.74 -4.86 -19.08
CA ARG A 130 -10.20 -3.48 -19.32
C ARG A 130 -11.18 -2.99 -18.26
N ALA A 131 -12.12 -3.84 -17.84
CA ALA A 131 -13.08 -3.50 -16.80
C ALA A 131 -12.39 -3.16 -15.47
N LYS A 132 -11.35 -3.92 -15.09
CA LYS A 132 -10.60 -3.70 -13.84
C LYS A 132 -9.65 -2.50 -13.91
N THR A 133 -9.09 -2.19 -15.07
CA THR A 133 -8.28 -0.97 -15.26
C THR A 133 -9.11 0.32 -15.23
N GLY A 134 -10.39 0.26 -15.61
CA GLY A 134 -11.29 1.43 -15.60
C GLY A 134 -11.70 1.91 -14.21
N ASP A 135 -11.74 1.02 -13.22
CA ASP A 135 -12.25 1.28 -11.86
C ASP A 135 -11.22 1.98 -10.94
N GLU A 136 -9.93 1.97 -11.31
CA GLU A 136 -8.84 2.52 -10.48
C GLU A 136 -8.79 4.06 -10.44
N ARG A 137 -9.63 4.78 -11.20
CA ARG A 137 -9.61 6.26 -11.24
C ARG A 137 -10.41 6.93 -10.11
N ASP A 138 -11.23 6.20 -9.36
CA ASP A 138 -12.18 6.78 -8.39
C ASP A 138 -11.83 6.53 -6.91
N THR A 139 -10.79 5.76 -6.58
CA THR A 139 -10.48 5.42 -5.18
C THR A 139 -9.34 6.23 -4.56
N ASP A 140 -8.84 7.25 -5.26
CA ASP A 140 -7.81 8.18 -4.76
C ASP A 140 -8.41 9.30 -3.89
N GLU A 141 -9.65 9.14 -3.41
CA GLU A 141 -10.19 9.94 -2.32
C GLU A 141 -9.45 9.61 -1.03
N ASP A 142 -8.42 10.42 -0.81
CA ASP A 142 -7.50 10.53 0.30
C ASP A 142 -8.16 10.10 1.63
N ILE A 143 -7.97 8.83 2.00
CA ILE A 143 -8.44 8.23 3.26
C ILE A 143 -8.02 9.09 4.45
N ASN A 144 -6.88 9.79 4.34
CA ASN A 144 -6.44 10.75 5.33
C ASN A 144 -7.42 11.94 5.44
N GLN A 145 -7.86 12.55 4.33
CA GLN A 145 -8.88 13.61 4.38
C GLN A 145 -10.20 13.11 5.00
N MET A 146 -10.61 11.88 4.71
CA MET A 146 -11.82 11.31 5.28
C MET A 146 -11.72 11.12 6.80
N LEU A 147 -10.59 10.60 7.28
CA LEU A 147 -10.31 10.42 8.70
C LEU A 147 -10.15 11.76 9.44
N PHE A 148 -9.50 12.75 8.82
CA PHE A 148 -9.35 14.09 9.41
C PHE A 148 -10.64 14.90 9.40
N SER A 149 -11.52 14.71 8.40
CA SER A 149 -12.83 15.38 8.35
C SER A 149 -13.81 14.83 9.40
N ALA A 150 -13.78 13.52 9.66
CA ALA A 150 -14.62 12.89 10.68
C ALA A 150 -14.26 13.30 12.12
N LEU A 151 -12.98 13.62 12.38
CA LEU A 151 -12.51 14.09 13.68
C LEU A 151 -12.89 15.54 13.99
N VAL A 152 -13.11 16.38 12.97
CA VAL A 152 -13.40 17.82 13.15
C VAL A 152 -14.89 18.10 13.38
N GLN A 153 -15.79 17.15 13.10
CA GLN A 153 -17.24 17.34 13.28
C GLN A 153 -17.74 17.14 14.73
N ASN A 154 -16.89 16.67 15.65
CA ASN A 154 -17.23 16.55 17.08
C ASN A 154 -16.57 17.68 17.88
N ASN A 155 -17.11 18.90 17.78
CA ASN A 155 -16.94 19.99 18.74
C ASN A 155 -18.22 20.84 18.81
#